data_AF-A0A0W8E405-F1
#
_entry.id   AF-A0A0W8E405-F1
#
_cell.length_a   1.000
_cell.length_b   1.000
_cell.length_c   1.000
_cell.angle_alpha   90.00
_cell.angle_beta   90.00
_cell.angle_gamma   90.00
#
_symmetry.space_group_name_H-M   'P 1'
#
loop_
_entity.id
_entity.type
_entity.pdbx_description
1 polymer ?
#
loop_
_entity_poly.entity_id
_entity_poly.type
_entity_poly.pdbx_seq_one_letter_code
_entity_poly.pdbx_strand_id
1 'polypeptide(L)'
;MSHWFSVKTKFNSVDAIKKAASQMGYMVVHNRKCRGYAGQETHCDLVLRLPGEYDVGFEKQEDGTYEIVADFWAYHVSDYLANADALKEAEKLFNEKIQSQEWSYTEAEAFMNEAKISKFMQAYNCAALEELAIMQGLQYITNTLADGTIVYETTGASPEGKVITTVNPAGDLKVEAEGFTGTSCTHATAFLQTLGIVDESENKPEYYIEGELLKEEV
;
A
#
# COMPACT_ATOMS: atom_id res chain seq x y z
N MET A 1 9.44 -21.54 8.17
CA MET A 1 9.75 -20.23 8.77
C MET A 1 8.67 -19.26 8.36
N SER A 2 8.05 -18.59 9.33
CA SER A 2 6.95 -17.66 9.07
C SER A 2 7.27 -16.29 9.68
N HIS A 3 7.04 -15.25 8.89
CA HIS A 3 7.41 -13.86 9.18
C HIS A 3 6.29 -12.97 8.67
N TRP A 4 6.09 -11.84 9.36
CA TRP A 4 5.17 -10.79 8.96
C TRP A 4 5.94 -9.50 8.76
N PHE A 5 5.49 -8.72 7.79
CA PHE A 5 6.11 -7.45 7.45
C PHE A 5 5.10 -6.48 6.91
N SER A 6 5.39 -5.21 7.16
CA SER A 6 4.68 -4.07 6.60
C SER A 6 5.39 -3.63 5.32
N VAL A 7 4.62 -3.25 4.29
CA VAL A 7 5.17 -2.79 3.01
C VAL A 7 4.70 -1.37 2.75
N LYS A 8 5.65 -0.44 2.62
CA LYS A 8 5.37 0.89 2.09
C LYS A 8 5.20 0.81 0.58
N THR A 9 4.02 1.22 0.12
CA THR A 9 3.61 1.14 -1.28
C THR A 9 4.52 1.99 -2.16
N LYS A 10 4.94 1.43 -3.30
CA LYS A 10 5.54 2.18 -4.40
C LYS A 10 4.62 2.18 -5.61
N PHE A 11 4.43 3.33 -6.23
CA PHE A 11 3.71 3.41 -7.49
C PHE A 11 4.64 3.00 -8.64
N ASN A 12 4.60 1.75 -9.05
CA ASN A 12 5.46 1.20 -10.10
C ASN A 12 4.66 0.66 -11.30
N SER A 13 3.33 0.58 -11.21
CA SER A 13 2.47 0.14 -12.31
C SER A 13 1.48 1.22 -12.73
N VAL A 14 1.63 1.69 -13.97
CA VAL A 14 0.68 2.60 -14.62
C VAL A 14 -0.69 1.95 -14.79
N ASP A 15 -0.71 0.64 -15.05
CA ASP A 15 -1.96 -0.09 -15.26
C ASP A 15 -2.72 -0.27 -13.93
N ALA A 16 -2.01 -0.49 -12.82
CA ALA A 16 -2.60 -0.48 -11.49
C ALA A 16 -3.15 0.92 -11.12
N ILE A 17 -2.43 2.01 -11.42
CA ILE A 17 -2.92 3.39 -11.22
C ILE A 17 -4.22 3.63 -11.99
N LYS A 18 -4.25 3.26 -13.27
CA LYS A 18 -5.45 3.40 -14.13
C LYS A 18 -6.60 2.53 -13.65
N LYS A 19 -6.32 1.30 -13.26
CA LYS A 19 -7.33 0.34 -12.79
C LYS A 19 -7.97 0.84 -11.49
N ALA A 20 -7.16 1.25 -10.52
CA ALA A 20 -7.62 1.84 -9.26
C ALA A 20 -8.51 3.07 -9.51
N ALA A 21 -8.06 3.99 -10.37
CA ALA A 21 -8.86 5.16 -10.74
C ALA A 21 -10.20 4.76 -11.37
N SER A 22 -10.19 3.80 -12.29
CA SER A 22 -11.41 3.37 -12.99
C SER A 22 -12.42 2.69 -12.07
N GLN A 23 -11.96 1.91 -11.08
CA GLN A 23 -12.81 1.29 -10.07
C GLN A 23 -13.54 2.33 -9.21
N MET A 24 -12.94 3.51 -9.06
CA MET A 24 -13.51 4.64 -8.35
C MET A 24 -14.33 5.59 -9.26
N GLY A 25 -14.43 5.29 -10.56
CA GLY A 25 -15.17 6.09 -11.53
C GLY A 25 -14.40 7.30 -12.08
N TYR A 26 -13.07 7.33 -11.90
CA TYR A 26 -12.21 8.41 -12.36
C TYR A 26 -11.32 7.99 -13.53
N MET A 27 -10.71 8.98 -14.17
CA MET A 27 -9.81 8.77 -15.31
C MET A 27 -8.41 9.31 -15.03
N VAL A 28 -7.43 8.59 -15.55
CA VAL A 28 -6.01 9.01 -15.53
C VAL A 28 -5.63 9.45 -16.93
N VAL A 29 -5.10 10.66 -17.05
CA VAL A 29 -4.63 11.26 -18.30
C VAL A 29 -3.12 11.44 -18.28
N HIS A 30 -2.47 11.30 -19.43
CA HIS A 30 -1.02 11.42 -19.55
C HIS A 30 -0.61 12.86 -19.88
N ASN A 31 0.58 13.27 -19.42
CA ASN A 31 1.25 14.53 -19.77
C ASN A 31 0.31 15.73 -19.67
N ARG A 32 -0.24 15.94 -18.47
CA ARG A 32 -1.21 17.01 -18.22
C ARG A 32 -0.83 17.78 -16.97
N LYS A 33 -1.35 18.99 -16.88
CA LYS A 33 -1.29 19.80 -15.68
C LYS A 33 -2.18 19.21 -14.58
N CYS A 34 -1.61 18.96 -13.40
CA CYS A 34 -2.29 18.67 -12.15
C CYS A 34 -2.74 19.99 -11.52
N ARG A 35 -4.03 20.12 -11.16
CA ARG A 35 -4.60 21.34 -10.58
C ARG A 35 -4.52 21.31 -9.04
N GLY A 36 -4.24 22.47 -8.43
CA GLY A 36 -4.18 22.65 -6.97
C GLY A 36 -4.73 24.01 -6.52
N TYR A 37 -4.38 24.43 -5.30
CA TYR A 37 -4.93 25.63 -4.67
C TYR A 37 -4.73 26.91 -5.48
N ALA A 38 -5.75 27.76 -5.47
CA ALA A 38 -5.75 29.06 -6.16
C ALA A 38 -5.39 28.98 -7.66
N GLY A 39 -5.72 27.87 -8.32
CA GLY A 39 -5.44 27.66 -9.75
C GLY A 39 -3.97 27.38 -10.06
N GLN A 40 -3.17 27.01 -9.04
CA GLN A 40 -1.83 26.50 -9.28
C GLN A 40 -1.89 25.22 -10.10
N GLU A 41 -0.94 25.09 -11.02
CA GLU A 41 -0.85 23.94 -11.91
C GLU A 41 0.59 23.47 -12.00
N THR A 42 0.80 22.17 -11.82
CA THR A 42 2.11 21.51 -11.97
C THR A 42 2.00 20.45 -13.07
N HIS A 43 3.01 20.34 -13.94
CA HIS A 43 3.01 19.30 -14.97
C HIS A 43 3.34 17.94 -14.34
N CYS A 44 2.57 16.90 -14.67
CA CYS A 44 2.84 15.53 -14.22
C CYS A 44 2.73 14.54 -15.39
N ASP A 45 3.44 13.41 -15.30
CA ASP A 45 3.41 12.34 -16.31
C ASP A 45 2.03 11.71 -16.39
N LEU A 46 1.39 11.48 -15.24
CA LEU A 46 0.00 11.05 -15.13
C LEU A 46 -0.77 12.00 -14.22
N VAL A 47 -2.05 12.21 -14.51
CA VAL A 47 -2.96 12.99 -13.67
C VAL A 47 -4.27 12.24 -13.51
N LEU A 48 -4.62 11.90 -12.28
CA LEU A 48 -5.94 11.45 -11.88
C LEU A 48 -6.86 12.68 -11.82
N ARG A 49 -7.84 12.73 -12.72
CA ARG A 49 -8.78 13.85 -12.80
C ARG A 49 -9.95 13.65 -11.84
N LEU A 50 -10.08 14.58 -10.90
CA LEU A 50 -11.20 14.61 -9.97
C LEU A 50 -12.28 15.60 -10.44
N PRO A 51 -13.55 15.41 -10.03
CA PRO A 51 -14.65 16.30 -10.41
C PRO A 51 -14.45 17.75 -9.98
N GLY A 52 -13.71 17.98 -8.89
CA GLY A 52 -13.45 19.31 -8.34
C GLY A 52 -12.38 20.11 -9.09
N GLU A 53 -11.84 21.12 -8.41
CA GLU A 53 -10.78 21.99 -8.93
C GLU A 53 -9.37 21.45 -8.66
N TYR A 54 -9.27 20.33 -7.93
CA TYR A 54 -8.02 19.69 -7.55
C TYR A 54 -7.86 18.37 -8.31
N ASP A 55 -6.61 17.97 -8.54
CA ASP A 55 -6.27 16.68 -9.11
C ASP A 55 -5.18 16.01 -8.27
N VAL A 56 -4.90 14.73 -8.58
CA VAL A 56 -3.72 14.03 -8.06
C VAL A 56 -2.81 13.69 -9.23
N GLY A 57 -1.58 14.21 -9.19
CA GLY A 57 -0.54 13.94 -10.16
C GLY A 57 0.33 12.75 -9.74
N PHE A 58 0.92 12.10 -10.73
CA PHE A 58 1.98 11.13 -10.54
C PHE A 58 3.16 11.54 -11.41
N GLU A 59 4.29 11.83 -10.78
CA GLU A 59 5.53 12.24 -11.44
C GLU A 59 6.51 11.08 -11.46
N LYS A 60 6.99 10.74 -12.66
CA LYS A 60 7.86 9.60 -12.89
C LYS A 60 9.27 9.89 -12.41
N GLN A 61 9.80 8.99 -11.59
CA GLN A 61 11.15 9.05 -11.05
C GLN A 61 12.17 8.34 -11.95
N GLU A 62 13.46 8.59 -11.70
CA GLU A 62 14.57 7.97 -12.45
C GLU A 62 14.58 6.44 -12.37
N ASP A 63 14.12 5.88 -11.25
CA ASP A 63 14.01 4.43 -11.02
C ASP A 63 12.78 3.79 -11.69
N GLY A 64 11.97 4.59 -12.39
CA GLY A 64 10.76 4.16 -13.08
C GLY A 64 9.50 4.09 -12.20
N THR A 65 9.60 4.38 -10.90
CA THR A 65 8.44 4.55 -10.02
C THR A 65 7.80 5.92 -10.21
N TYR A 66 6.69 6.17 -9.54
CA TYR A 66 5.99 7.44 -9.54
C TYR A 66 5.84 7.98 -8.12
N GLU A 67 6.01 9.28 -7.96
CA GLU A 67 5.68 10.00 -6.73
C GLU A 67 4.36 10.75 -6.89
N ILE A 68 3.61 10.85 -5.79
CA ILE A 68 2.37 11.62 -5.78
C ILE A 68 2.69 13.11 -5.73
N VAL A 69 2.07 13.86 -6.63
CA VAL A 69 2.10 15.32 -6.66
C VAL A 69 0.68 15.84 -6.54
N ALA A 70 0.31 16.28 -5.35
CA ALA A 70 -1.01 16.83 -5.09
C ALA A 70 -0.97 17.92 -4.04
N ASP A 71 -1.91 18.85 -4.16
CA ASP A 71 -2.21 19.80 -3.11
C ASP A 71 -3.29 19.21 -2.20
N PHE A 72 -2.88 18.81 -1.00
CA PHE A 72 -3.76 18.20 0.00
C PHE A 72 -4.49 19.22 0.88
N TRP A 73 -4.67 20.47 0.42
CA TRP A 73 -5.39 21.47 1.19
C TRP A 73 -6.85 21.06 1.47
N ALA A 74 -7.23 21.17 2.74
CA ALA A 74 -8.55 20.81 3.26
C ALA A 74 -9.00 19.39 2.82
N TYR A 75 -10.23 19.26 2.30
CA TYR A 75 -10.82 17.99 1.90
C TYR A 75 -11.00 17.83 0.38
N HIS A 76 -10.43 18.74 -0.43
CA HIS A 76 -10.67 18.76 -1.88
C HIS A 76 -10.26 17.48 -2.62
N VAL A 77 -9.24 16.78 -2.12
CA VAL A 77 -8.82 15.48 -2.65
C VAL A 77 -9.51 14.34 -1.89
N SER A 78 -9.59 14.43 -0.55
CA SER A 78 -10.08 13.34 0.30
C SER A 78 -11.57 13.08 0.20
N ASP A 79 -12.38 14.07 -0.16
CA ASP A 79 -13.80 13.86 -0.46
C ASP A 79 -14.02 12.81 -1.56
N TYR A 80 -13.03 12.64 -2.45
CA TYR A 80 -13.08 11.69 -3.56
C TYR A 80 -12.28 10.42 -3.30
N LEU A 81 -11.14 10.54 -2.60
CA LEU A 81 -10.11 9.50 -2.56
C LEU A 81 -9.81 8.93 -1.17
N ALA A 82 -10.38 9.48 -0.10
CA ALA A 82 -10.18 8.93 1.24
C ALA A 82 -11.23 7.87 1.59
N ASN A 83 -10.84 6.93 2.44
CA ASN A 83 -11.76 6.20 3.27
C ASN A 83 -12.13 7.08 4.48
N ALA A 84 -13.42 7.24 4.75
CA ALA A 84 -13.90 8.17 5.77
C ALA A 84 -13.49 7.77 7.19
N ASP A 85 -13.40 6.48 7.49
CA ASP A 85 -13.06 6.01 8.83
C ASP A 85 -11.54 6.04 9.04
N ALA A 86 -10.77 5.62 8.03
CA ALA A 86 -9.32 5.78 8.04
C ALA A 86 -8.89 7.26 8.19
N LEU A 87 -9.59 8.18 7.52
CA LEU A 87 -9.31 9.61 7.65
C LEU A 87 -9.60 10.15 9.07
N LYS A 88 -10.71 9.75 9.69
CA LYS A 88 -11.02 10.14 11.08
C LYS A 88 -10.00 9.59 12.07
N GLU A 89 -9.60 8.34 11.90
CA GLU A 89 -8.56 7.71 12.73
C GLU A 89 -7.23 8.45 12.57
N ALA A 90 -6.89 8.83 11.34
CA ALA A 90 -5.68 9.60 11.06
C ALA A 90 -5.73 11.00 11.70
N GLU A 91 -6.86 11.72 11.63
CA GLU A 91 -7.03 13.03 12.28
C GLU A 91 -6.89 12.93 13.81
N LYS A 92 -7.41 11.86 14.41
CA LYS A 92 -7.27 11.60 15.84
C LYS A 92 -5.79 11.38 16.20
N LEU A 93 -5.10 10.48 15.49
CA LEU A 93 -3.70 10.19 15.71
C LEU A 93 -2.80 11.41 15.48
N PHE A 94 -3.08 12.21 14.46
CA PHE A 94 -2.38 13.46 14.19
C PHE A 94 -2.36 14.37 15.42
N ASN A 95 -3.53 14.62 16.01
CA ASN A 95 -3.65 15.49 17.18
C ASN A 95 -2.95 14.89 18.40
N GLU A 96 -3.14 13.59 18.64
CA GLU A 96 -2.53 12.87 19.76
C GLU A 96 -1.00 12.89 19.68
N LYS A 97 -0.42 12.57 18.52
CA LYS A 97 1.03 12.47 18.31
C LYS A 97 1.75 13.82 18.32
N ILE A 98 1.10 14.87 17.81
CA ILE A 98 1.61 16.24 17.92
C ILE A 98 1.55 16.71 19.38
N GLN A 99 0.46 16.43 20.10
CA GLN A 99 0.32 16.82 21.50
C GLN A 99 1.32 16.08 22.39
N SER A 100 1.59 14.80 22.13
CA SER A 100 2.59 14.01 22.86
C SER A 100 4.03 14.31 22.46
N GLN A 101 4.24 15.16 21.44
CA GLN A 101 5.56 15.48 20.85
C GLN A 101 6.29 14.24 20.30
N GLU A 102 5.53 13.19 19.95
CA GLU A 102 6.07 11.98 19.32
C GLU A 102 6.40 12.19 17.85
N TRP A 103 5.60 13.02 17.16
CA TRP A 103 5.81 13.38 15.76
C TRP A 103 6.14 14.85 15.61
N SER A 104 7.00 15.17 14.66
CA SER A 104 7.11 16.50 14.09
C SER A 104 5.87 16.82 13.24
N TYR A 105 5.62 18.11 13.00
CA TYR A 105 4.52 18.53 12.13
C TYR A 105 4.62 17.93 10.73
N THR A 106 5.84 17.84 10.18
CA THR A 106 6.08 17.28 8.84
C THR A 106 5.73 15.80 8.77
N GLU A 107 6.09 15.01 9.79
CA GLU A 107 5.73 13.57 9.84
C GLU A 107 4.21 13.38 9.96
N ALA A 108 3.57 14.17 10.82
CA ALA A 108 2.13 14.09 11.01
C ALA A 108 1.37 14.55 9.75
N GLU A 109 1.85 15.57 9.05
CA GLU A 109 1.30 16.03 7.78
C GLU A 109 1.46 14.97 6.67
N ALA A 110 2.62 14.32 6.58
CA ALA A 110 2.84 13.22 5.63
C ALA A 110 1.85 12.06 5.88
N PHE A 111 1.68 11.66 7.14
CA PHE A 111 0.70 10.64 7.53
C PHE A 111 -0.74 11.03 7.17
N MET A 112 -1.12 12.29 7.42
CA MET A 112 -2.43 12.81 7.03
C MET A 112 -2.64 12.82 5.51
N ASN A 113 -1.60 13.13 4.73
CA ASN A 113 -1.69 13.16 3.28
C ASN A 113 -1.87 11.76 2.70
N GLU A 114 -1.23 10.74 3.27
CA GLU A 114 -1.47 9.33 2.91
C GLU A 114 -2.93 8.94 3.22
N ALA A 115 -3.45 9.31 4.41
CA ALA A 115 -4.84 9.04 4.78
C ALA A 115 -5.87 9.71 3.85
N LYS A 116 -5.55 10.89 3.29
CA LYS A 116 -6.43 11.62 2.36
C LYS A 116 -6.62 10.92 1.02
N ILE A 117 -5.82 9.92 0.68
CA ILE A 117 -5.96 9.10 -0.53
C ILE A 117 -6.12 7.61 -0.21
N SER A 118 -6.39 7.25 1.05
CA SER A 118 -6.44 5.87 1.54
C SER A 118 -7.30 4.91 0.71
N LYS A 119 -8.47 5.34 0.24
CA LYS A 119 -9.33 4.50 -0.61
C LYS A 119 -8.71 4.26 -1.98
N PHE A 120 -8.04 5.27 -2.54
CA PHE A 120 -7.25 5.09 -3.77
C PHE A 120 -6.04 4.18 -3.53
N MET A 121 -5.35 4.33 -2.41
CA MET A 121 -4.22 3.47 -2.02
C MET A 121 -4.66 2.00 -1.93
N GLN A 122 -5.78 1.72 -1.26
CA GLN A 122 -6.33 0.37 -1.17
C GLN A 122 -6.63 -0.22 -2.56
N ALA A 123 -7.28 0.55 -3.43
CA ALA A 123 -7.59 0.13 -4.80
C ALA A 123 -6.34 -0.10 -5.65
N TYR A 124 -5.33 0.77 -5.54
CA TYR A 124 -4.04 0.63 -6.21
C TYR A 124 -3.33 -0.65 -5.77
N ASN A 125 -3.24 -0.88 -4.46
CA ASN A 125 -2.57 -2.05 -3.90
C ASN A 125 -3.25 -3.36 -4.30
N CYS A 126 -4.58 -3.38 -4.32
CA CYS A 126 -5.33 -4.51 -4.88
C CYS A 126 -4.99 -4.73 -6.35
N ALA A 127 -5.04 -3.68 -7.18
CA ALA A 127 -4.73 -3.79 -8.60
C ALA A 127 -3.29 -4.27 -8.86
N ALA A 128 -2.32 -3.76 -8.10
CA ALA A 128 -0.91 -4.16 -8.20
C ALA A 128 -0.69 -5.62 -7.77
N LEU A 129 -1.37 -6.07 -6.72
CA LEU A 129 -1.34 -7.47 -6.27
C LEU A 129 -1.88 -8.43 -7.34
N GLU A 130 -3.05 -8.10 -7.92
CA GLU A 130 -3.64 -8.91 -8.97
C GLU A 130 -2.74 -9.00 -10.20
N GLU A 131 -2.15 -7.87 -10.62
CA GLU A 131 -1.20 -7.82 -11.73
C GLU A 131 0.05 -8.66 -11.45
N LEU A 132 0.62 -8.52 -10.25
CA LEU A 132 1.79 -9.28 -9.83
C LEU A 132 1.52 -10.79 -9.82
N ALA A 133 0.39 -11.21 -9.26
CA ALA A 133 0.00 -12.61 -9.23
C ALA A 133 -0.13 -13.19 -10.65
N ILE A 134 -0.77 -12.45 -11.56
CA ILE A 134 -0.91 -12.85 -12.98
C ILE A 134 0.46 -12.95 -13.66
N MET A 135 1.33 -11.94 -13.49
CA MET A 135 2.67 -11.92 -14.11
C MET A 135 3.54 -13.10 -13.66
N GLN A 136 3.37 -13.55 -12.42
CA GLN A 136 4.12 -14.68 -11.87
C GLN A 136 3.41 -16.03 -12.05
N GLY A 137 2.24 -16.06 -12.71
CA GLY A 137 1.46 -17.28 -12.91
C GLY A 137 0.92 -17.86 -11.59
N LEU A 138 0.76 -17.03 -10.57
CA LEU A 138 0.25 -17.40 -9.26
C LEU A 138 -1.27 -17.39 -9.26
N GLN A 139 -1.85 -18.27 -8.46
CA GLN A 139 -3.28 -18.26 -8.17
C GLN A 139 -3.53 -17.47 -6.90
N TYR A 140 -4.63 -16.73 -6.85
CA TYR A 140 -5.05 -16.07 -5.62
C TYR A 140 -6.55 -16.19 -5.42
N ILE A 141 -6.95 -16.21 -4.15
CA ILE A 141 -8.34 -15.98 -3.74
C ILE A 141 -8.42 -14.72 -2.89
N THR A 142 -9.53 -14.01 -3.00
CA THR A 142 -9.78 -12.77 -2.25
C THR A 142 -10.95 -12.96 -1.29
N ASN A 143 -10.80 -12.46 -0.06
CA ASN A 143 -11.90 -12.34 0.90
C ASN A 143 -11.96 -10.92 1.45
N THR A 144 -13.15 -10.34 1.52
CA THR A 144 -13.36 -8.99 2.09
C THR A 144 -13.98 -9.13 3.47
N LEU A 145 -13.32 -8.58 4.48
CA LEU A 145 -13.76 -8.55 5.86
C LEU A 145 -14.81 -7.45 6.09
N ALA A 146 -15.49 -7.50 7.23
CA ALA A 146 -16.58 -6.57 7.55
C ALA A 146 -16.15 -5.11 7.69
N ASP A 147 -14.87 -4.88 8.04
CA ASP A 147 -14.24 -3.56 8.14
C ASP A 147 -13.78 -3.01 6.78
N GLY A 148 -13.95 -3.77 5.69
CA GLY A 148 -13.48 -3.40 4.35
C GLY A 148 -12.04 -3.83 4.05
N THR A 149 -11.36 -4.50 4.98
CA THR A 149 -10.04 -5.11 4.75
C THR A 149 -10.15 -6.22 3.70
N ILE A 150 -9.22 -6.25 2.74
CA ILE A 150 -9.18 -7.27 1.68
C ILE A 150 -8.00 -8.19 1.92
N VAL A 151 -8.26 -9.50 1.98
CA VAL A 151 -7.25 -10.54 2.20
C VAL A 151 -7.06 -11.33 0.92
N TYR A 152 -5.84 -11.35 0.41
CA TYR A 152 -5.37 -12.16 -0.71
C TYR A 152 -4.64 -13.38 -0.17
N GLU A 153 -5.13 -14.58 -0.48
CA GLU A 153 -4.36 -15.80 -0.28
C GLU A 153 -3.79 -16.24 -1.63
N THR A 154 -2.49 -16.01 -1.82
CA THR A 154 -1.74 -16.31 -3.05
C THR A 154 -1.02 -17.65 -2.90
N THR A 155 -1.18 -18.52 -3.88
CA THR A 155 -0.64 -19.88 -3.93
C THR A 155 0.08 -20.13 -5.26
N GLY A 156 0.96 -21.13 -5.28
CA GLY A 156 1.73 -21.50 -6.48
C GLY A 156 3.18 -21.00 -6.50
N ALA A 157 3.59 -20.20 -5.50
CA ALA A 157 5.00 -19.81 -5.32
C ALA A 157 5.86 -20.97 -4.77
N SER A 158 5.22 -21.96 -4.14
CA SER A 158 5.79 -23.21 -3.64
C SER A 158 4.66 -24.25 -3.56
N PRO A 159 4.93 -25.58 -3.68
CA PRO A 159 3.91 -26.61 -3.55
C PRO A 159 3.18 -26.61 -2.19
N GLU A 160 3.86 -26.14 -1.13
CA GLU A 160 3.36 -26.16 0.25
C GLU A 160 3.23 -24.76 0.87
N GLY A 161 3.68 -23.71 0.15
CA GLY A 161 3.72 -22.35 0.67
C GLY A 161 2.58 -21.48 0.15
N LYS A 162 2.00 -20.67 1.04
CA LYS A 162 1.02 -19.64 0.69
C LYS A 162 1.44 -18.28 1.24
N VAL A 163 1.13 -17.24 0.48
CA VAL A 163 1.36 -15.85 0.87
C VAL A 163 0.02 -15.20 1.13
N ILE A 164 -0.17 -14.71 2.36
CA ILE A 164 -1.37 -13.98 2.77
C ILE A 164 -1.02 -12.50 2.76
N THR A 165 -1.65 -11.74 1.87
CA THR A 165 -1.52 -10.28 1.80
C THR A 165 -2.81 -9.62 2.20
N THR A 166 -2.73 -8.72 3.16
CA THR A 166 -3.85 -7.96 3.70
C THR A 166 -3.71 -6.50 3.29
N VAL A 167 -4.77 -5.96 2.69
CA VAL A 167 -4.90 -4.54 2.32
C VAL A 167 -6.01 -3.91 3.15
N ASN A 168 -5.65 -3.09 4.14
CA ASN A 168 -6.64 -2.46 5.02
C ASN A 168 -7.32 -1.26 4.29
N PRO A 169 -8.40 -0.68 4.86
CA PRO A 169 -9.08 0.48 4.28
C PRO A 169 -8.25 1.77 4.26
N ALA A 170 -7.19 1.86 5.08
CA ALA A 170 -6.21 2.95 5.02
C ALA A 170 -5.27 2.83 3.81
N GLY A 171 -5.25 1.65 3.16
CA GLY A 171 -4.39 1.33 2.03
C GLY A 171 -3.08 0.66 2.43
N ASP A 172 -2.86 0.35 3.70
CA ASP A 172 -1.64 -0.29 4.17
C ASP A 172 -1.60 -1.76 3.78
N LEU A 173 -0.39 -2.23 3.46
CA LEU A 173 -0.10 -3.60 3.12
C LEU A 173 0.59 -4.31 4.28
N LYS A 174 -0.03 -5.39 4.75
CA LYS A 174 0.61 -6.38 5.61
C LYS A 174 0.70 -7.69 4.87
N VAL A 175 1.85 -8.35 4.93
CA VAL A 175 2.03 -9.61 4.24
C VAL A 175 2.65 -10.65 5.16
N GLU A 176 2.24 -11.89 4.94
CA GLU A 176 2.57 -13.04 5.76
C GLU A 176 2.88 -14.22 4.85
N ALA A 177 4.00 -14.88 5.12
CA ALA A 177 4.43 -16.07 4.40
C ALA A 177 4.26 -17.31 5.30
N GLU A 178 3.50 -18.29 4.83
CA GLU A 178 3.26 -19.56 5.52
C GLU A 178 3.74 -20.74 4.68
N GLY A 179 4.26 -21.79 5.32
CA GLY A 179 4.66 -23.03 4.64
C GLY A 179 5.97 -22.95 3.84
N PHE A 180 6.74 -21.86 3.96
CA PHE A 180 8.05 -21.74 3.31
C PHE A 180 9.19 -22.28 4.19
N THR A 181 10.06 -23.11 3.61
CA THR A 181 11.28 -23.68 4.23
C THR A 181 12.50 -23.51 3.32
N GLY A 182 13.68 -23.28 3.90
CA GLY A 182 14.93 -23.15 3.14
C GLY A 182 14.89 -22.07 2.03
N THR A 183 15.30 -22.43 0.81
CA THR A 183 15.40 -21.54 -0.36
C THR A 183 14.06 -21.05 -0.91
N SER A 184 12.94 -21.67 -0.51
CA SER A 184 11.60 -21.18 -0.87
C SER A 184 11.23 -19.89 -0.13
N CYS A 185 11.83 -19.63 1.05
CA CYS A 185 11.68 -18.38 1.79
C CYS A 185 12.22 -17.18 1.00
N THR A 186 13.36 -17.35 0.31
CA THR A 186 13.94 -16.31 -0.54
C THR A 186 13.05 -15.94 -1.73
N HIS A 187 12.34 -16.92 -2.29
CA HIS A 187 11.37 -16.67 -3.37
C HIS A 187 10.12 -15.95 -2.86
N ALA A 188 9.64 -16.30 -1.66
CA ALA A 188 8.59 -15.54 -1.00
C ALA A 188 9.05 -14.09 -0.78
N THR A 189 10.21 -13.83 -0.15
CA THR A 189 10.71 -12.47 0.06
C THR A 189 10.86 -11.67 -1.24
N ALA A 190 11.28 -12.30 -2.34
CA ALA A 190 11.36 -11.65 -3.65
C ALA A 190 9.97 -11.26 -4.22
N PHE A 191 8.95 -12.11 -4.06
CA PHE A 191 7.54 -11.79 -4.38
C PHE A 191 7.03 -10.59 -3.58
N LEU A 192 7.61 -10.36 -2.42
CA LEU A 192 7.11 -9.40 -1.44
C LEU A 192 7.77 -8.02 -1.62
N GLN A 193 9.04 -8.01 -1.99
CA GLN A 193 9.77 -6.80 -2.38
C GLN A 193 9.25 -6.17 -3.68
N THR A 194 8.53 -6.91 -4.52
CA THR A 194 7.93 -6.34 -5.74
C THR A 194 6.70 -5.46 -5.47
N LEU A 195 6.08 -5.60 -4.28
CA LEU A 195 4.89 -4.82 -3.90
C LEU A 195 5.23 -3.42 -3.36
N GLY A 196 6.47 -3.19 -2.95
CA GLY A 196 6.91 -1.94 -2.36
C GLY A 196 8.21 -2.10 -1.57
N ILE A 197 8.53 -1.11 -0.75
CA ILE A 197 9.67 -1.22 0.18
C ILE A 197 9.17 -1.91 1.45
N VAL A 198 9.86 -2.97 1.88
CA VAL A 198 9.61 -3.57 3.20
C VAL A 198 9.99 -2.56 4.28
N ASP A 199 8.99 -2.16 5.08
CA ASP A 199 9.09 -1.10 6.08
C ASP A 199 9.46 -1.67 7.46
N GLU A 200 8.88 -2.82 7.83
CA GLU A 200 9.14 -3.52 9.09
C GLU A 200 9.08 -5.03 8.87
N SER A 201 9.86 -5.82 9.61
CA SER A 201 9.94 -7.28 9.49
C SER A 201 10.06 -7.91 10.88
N GLU A 202 9.12 -8.77 11.27
CA GLU A 202 9.16 -9.50 12.53
C GLU A 202 8.89 -11.01 12.34
N ASN A 203 9.56 -11.84 13.14
CA ASN A 203 9.42 -13.30 13.08
C ASN A 203 8.25 -13.77 13.94
N LYS A 204 7.51 -14.81 13.53
CA LYS A 204 6.45 -15.38 14.38
C LYS A 204 7.02 -15.96 15.69
N PRO A 205 6.29 -15.89 16.82
CA PRO A 205 6.74 -16.42 18.12
C PRO A 205 7.18 -17.88 18.13
N GLU A 206 6.57 -18.71 17.26
CA GLU A 206 6.91 -20.12 17.05
C GLU A 206 8.39 -20.34 16.65
N TYR A 207 9.03 -19.32 16.09
CA TYR A 207 10.47 -19.29 15.78
C TYR A 207 11.35 -19.47 17.02
N TYR A 208 10.95 -18.88 18.16
CA TYR A 208 11.75 -18.93 19.38
C TYR A 208 11.61 -20.25 20.13
N ILE A 209 10.53 -21.00 19.86
CA ILE A 209 10.23 -22.27 20.54
C ILE A 209 11.07 -23.42 19.94
N GLU A 210 11.27 -23.47 18.62
CA GLU A 210 12.12 -24.49 17.98
C GLU A 210 13.63 -24.29 18.26
N GLY A 211 14.06 -23.07 18.59
CA GLY A 211 15.46 -22.75 18.87
C GLY A 211 15.97 -23.12 20.27
N GLU A 212 15.09 -23.29 21.25
CA GLU A 212 15.46 -23.72 22.62
C GLU A 212 15.51 -25.24 22.77
N LEU A 213 14.71 -26.00 22.01
CA LEU A 213 14.67 -27.47 22.08
C LEU A 213 15.92 -28.17 21.50
N LEU A 214 16.78 -27.45 20.76
CA LEU A 214 18.02 -28.00 20.19
C LEU A 214 19.28 -27.69 21.04
N LYS A 215 19.12 -27.14 22.25
CA LYS A 215 20.26 -26.82 23.15
C LYS A 215 20.37 -27.68 24.40
N GLU A 216 19.54 -28.72 24.55
CA GLU A 216 19.68 -29.70 25.63
C GLU A 216 19.85 -31.12 25.08
N GLU A 217 20.94 -31.38 24.36
CA GLU A 217 21.47 -32.74 24.21
C GLU A 217 22.91 -32.70 23.64
N VAL A 218 23.89 -32.27 24.46
CA VAL A 218 25.29 -32.77 24.45
C VAL A 218 25.87 -32.67 25.86
#